data_AF-A0A7C5L3X8-F1
#
_entry.id   AF-A0A7C5L3X8-F1
#
_cell.length_a   1.000
_cell.length_b   1.000
_cell.length_c   1.000
_cell.angle_alpha   90.00
_cell.angle_beta   90.00
_cell.angle_gamma   90.00
#
_symmetry.space_group_name_H-M   'P 1'
#
loop_
_entity.id
_entity.type
_entity.pdbx_description
1 polymer ?
#
loop_
_entity_poly.entity_id
_entity_poly.type
_entity_poly.pdbx_seq_one_letter_code
_entity_poly.pdbx_strand_id
1 'polypeptide(L)'
;MSKNIFRTIVLLIFVIAILSGVLGYYYPTKATLEFYEFYYSVHAATEDSILITATFFVGAILMIGSLIGILLFWRPSRWLYIISYILLIPSYYIEPTFIYSPTSKILYDIGMIGSGVILAAMFLEPINSMFNKKSNKAN
;
A
#
# COMPACT_ATOMS: atom_id res chain seq x y z
N MET A 1 6.84 11.77 -19.85
CA MET A 1 7.46 11.64 -18.51
C MET A 1 8.69 10.73 -18.59
N SER A 2 9.80 11.05 -17.91
CA SER A 2 11.00 10.22 -17.93
C SER A 2 10.89 9.03 -16.97
N LYS A 3 11.69 7.97 -17.20
CA LYS A 3 11.71 6.77 -16.33
C LYS A 3 12.05 7.10 -14.89
N ASN A 4 13.01 8.00 -14.67
CA ASN A 4 13.47 8.35 -13.34
C ASN A 4 12.42 9.15 -12.58
N ILE A 5 11.70 10.06 -13.25
CA ILE A 5 10.60 10.81 -12.63
C ILE A 5 9.51 9.85 -12.13
N PHE A 6 9.12 8.85 -12.93
CA PHE A 6 8.14 7.86 -12.49
C PHE A 6 8.60 7.08 -11.27
N ARG A 7 9.85 6.57 -11.30
CA ARG A 7 10.44 5.82 -10.17
C ARG A 7 10.48 6.67 -8.90
N THR A 8 10.87 7.92 -9.00
CA THR A 8 10.90 8.85 -7.87
C THR A 8 9.51 9.07 -7.29
N ILE A 9 8.48 9.25 -8.13
CA ILE A 9 7.09 9.38 -7.66
C ILE A 9 6.65 8.11 -6.93
N VAL A 10 6.89 6.93 -7.51
CA VAL A 10 6.55 5.64 -6.90
C VAL A 10 7.22 5.48 -5.52
N LEU A 11 8.52 5.76 -5.43
CA LEU A 11 9.24 5.70 -4.16
C LEU A 11 8.73 6.71 -3.14
N LEU A 12 8.46 7.95 -3.56
CA LEU A 12 7.97 8.99 -2.67
C LEU A 12 6.62 8.63 -2.06
N ILE A 13 5.67 8.14 -2.89
CA ILE A 13 4.35 7.70 -2.41
C ILE A 13 4.49 6.54 -1.44
N PHE A 14 5.38 5.58 -1.72
CA PHE A 14 5.63 4.47 -0.81
C PHE A 14 6.24 4.92 0.52
N VAL A 15 7.19 5.86 0.49
CA VAL A 15 7.77 6.45 1.70
C VAL A 15 6.71 7.20 2.52
N ILE A 16 5.83 7.97 1.87
CA ILE A 16 4.72 8.66 2.53
C ILE A 16 3.79 7.65 3.23
N ALA A 17 3.47 6.53 2.58
CA ALA A 17 2.64 5.47 3.19
C ALA A 17 3.32 4.85 4.43
N ILE A 18 4.63 4.58 4.38
CA ILE A 18 5.39 4.11 5.54
C ILE A 18 5.38 5.14 6.67
N LEU A 19 5.67 6.40 6.35
CA LEU A 19 5.69 7.49 7.34
C LEU A 19 4.34 7.68 8.01
N SER A 20 3.25 7.54 7.27
CA SER A 20 1.90 7.54 7.83
C SER A 20 1.74 6.47 8.92
N GLY A 21 2.14 5.23 8.64
CA GLY A 21 2.08 4.13 9.61
C GLY A 21 2.95 4.38 10.84
N VAL A 22 4.20 4.82 10.62
CA VAL A 22 5.15 5.15 11.70
C VAL A 22 4.61 6.26 12.60
N LEU A 23 4.09 7.36 12.02
CA LEU A 23 3.52 8.45 12.81
C LEU A 23 2.25 8.04 13.54
N GLY A 24 1.40 7.22 12.92
CA GLY A 24 0.21 6.66 13.56
C GLY A 24 0.55 5.81 14.79
N TYR A 25 1.62 5.03 14.70
CA TYR A 25 2.08 4.14 15.77
C TYR A 25 2.80 4.88 16.91
N TYR A 26 3.76 5.75 16.58
CA TYR A 26 4.61 6.41 17.60
C TYR A 26 4.00 7.70 18.16
N TYR A 27 3.09 8.34 17.44
CA TYR A 27 2.45 9.60 17.86
C TYR A 27 0.91 9.51 17.80
N PRO A 28 0.30 8.55 18.53
CA PRO A 28 -1.15 8.45 18.61
C PRO A 28 -1.73 9.65 19.38
N THR A 29 -2.93 10.08 19.01
CA THR A 29 -3.64 11.11 19.79
C THR A 29 -4.31 10.51 21.02
N LYS A 30 -4.69 11.34 22.01
CA LYS A 30 -5.47 10.88 23.16
C LYS A 30 -6.76 10.14 22.75
N ALA A 31 -7.50 10.71 21.80
CA ALA A 31 -8.71 10.08 21.27
C ALA A 31 -8.43 8.72 20.60
N THR A 32 -7.30 8.59 19.90
CA THR A 32 -6.86 7.31 19.32
C THR A 32 -6.60 6.26 20.42
N LEU A 33 -5.89 6.63 21.48
CA LEU A 33 -5.60 5.73 22.61
C LEU A 33 -6.86 5.31 23.35
N GLU A 34 -7.72 6.27 23.71
CA GLU A 34 -8.99 6.03 24.40
C GLU A 34 -9.91 5.09 23.60
N PHE A 35 -9.96 5.27 22.27
CA PHE A 35 -10.70 4.37 21.40
C PHE A 35 -10.14 2.95 21.42
N TYR A 36 -8.82 2.78 21.34
CA TYR A 36 -8.22 1.44 21.38
C TYR A 36 -8.41 0.77 22.73
N GLU A 37 -8.26 1.49 23.85
CA GLU A 37 -8.56 0.98 25.19
C GLU A 37 -10.03 0.54 25.31
N PHE A 38 -10.96 1.38 24.86
CA PHE A 38 -12.39 1.01 24.79
C PHE A 38 -12.60 -0.22 23.92
N TYR A 39 -12.04 -0.23 22.70
CA TYR A 39 -12.21 -1.34 21.76
C TYR A 39 -11.72 -2.66 22.35
N TYR A 40 -10.50 -2.68 22.91
CA TYR A 40 -9.91 -3.88 23.51
C TYR A 40 -10.64 -4.33 24.79
N SER A 41 -11.20 -3.40 25.57
CA SER A 41 -12.00 -3.76 26.75
C SER A 41 -13.35 -4.38 26.40
N VAL A 42 -13.95 -4.00 25.26
CA VAL A 42 -15.24 -4.53 24.80
C VAL A 42 -15.08 -5.80 23.96
N HIS A 43 -14.02 -5.88 23.15
CA HIS A 43 -13.77 -6.97 22.21
C HIS A 43 -12.70 -7.94 22.73
N ALA A 44 -12.75 -8.24 24.04
CA ALA A 44 -11.82 -9.14 24.71
C ALA A 44 -11.57 -10.41 23.88
N ALA A 45 -10.35 -10.54 23.35
CA ALA A 45 -9.86 -11.64 22.54
C ALA A 45 -10.82 -12.08 21.41
N THR A 46 -11.04 -11.23 20.41
CA THR A 46 -11.25 -11.79 19.07
C THR A 46 -10.06 -12.70 18.78
N GLU A 47 -10.30 -14.01 18.64
CA GLU A 47 -9.26 -14.94 18.21
C GLU A 47 -8.64 -14.36 16.94
N ASP A 48 -7.33 -14.08 16.99
CA ASP A 48 -6.54 -13.73 15.81
C ASP A 48 -6.74 -14.88 14.81
N SER A 49 -7.65 -14.69 13.86
CA SER A 49 -7.86 -15.68 12.83
C SER A 49 -6.55 -15.72 12.04
N ILE A 50 -5.83 -16.84 12.16
CA ILE A 50 -4.58 -17.13 11.42
C ILE A 50 -4.73 -16.75 9.94
N LEU A 51 -5.95 -16.85 9.40
CA LEU A 51 -6.30 -16.42 8.05
C LEU A 51 -6.08 -14.92 7.82
N ILE A 52 -6.51 -14.03 8.72
CA ILE A 52 -6.33 -12.57 8.62
C ILE A 52 -4.85 -12.23 8.61
N THR A 53 -4.11 -12.77 9.58
CA THR A 53 -2.67 -12.56 9.72
C THR A 53 -1.95 -13.06 8.46
N ALA A 54 -2.28 -14.25 7.97
CA ALA A 54 -1.71 -14.78 6.73
C ALA A 54 -2.04 -13.91 5.51
N THR A 55 -3.28 -13.44 5.37
CA THR A 55 -3.69 -12.53 4.28
C THR A 55 -2.88 -11.24 4.32
N PHE A 56 -2.65 -10.66 5.50
CA PHE A 56 -1.83 -9.46 5.66
C PHE A 56 -0.38 -9.69 5.23
N PHE A 57 0.25 -10.78 5.68
CA PHE A 57 1.62 -11.13 5.29
C PHE A 57 1.75 -11.38 3.79
N VAL A 58 0.83 -12.15 3.20
CA VAL A 58 0.81 -12.40 1.75
C VAL A 58 0.60 -11.11 0.98
N GLY A 59 -0.33 -10.25 1.41
CA GLY A 59 -0.57 -8.94 0.82
C GLY A 59 0.67 -8.04 0.86
N ALA A 60 1.37 -8.00 2.00
CA ALA A 60 2.61 -7.24 2.15
C ALA A 60 3.71 -7.74 1.22
N ILE A 61 3.91 -9.06 1.12
CA ILE A 61 4.91 -9.65 0.21
C ILE A 61 4.59 -9.31 -1.25
N LEU A 62 3.32 -9.44 -1.67
CA LEU A 62 2.88 -9.07 -3.02
C LEU A 62 3.05 -7.57 -3.30
N MET A 63 2.77 -6.73 -2.31
CA MET A 63 2.96 -5.27 -2.41
C MET A 63 4.45 -4.93 -2.58
N ILE A 64 5.34 -5.52 -1.79
CA ILE A 64 6.80 -5.29 -1.91
C ILE A 64 7.32 -5.84 -3.25
N GLY A 65 6.93 -7.06 -3.63
CA GLY A 65 7.32 -7.66 -4.90
C GLY A 65 6.84 -6.86 -6.11
N SER A 66 5.61 -6.35 -6.05
CA SER A 66 5.06 -5.49 -7.11
C SER A 66 5.77 -4.14 -7.14
N LEU A 67 6.08 -3.51 -6.00
CA LEU A 67 6.86 -2.28 -5.94
C LEU A 67 8.23 -2.44 -6.63
N ILE A 68 8.99 -3.49 -6.26
CA ILE A 68 10.28 -3.79 -6.90
C ILE A 68 10.10 -3.97 -8.40
N GLY A 69 9.09 -4.75 -8.81
CA GLY A 69 8.78 -4.96 -10.21
C GLY A 69 8.40 -3.68 -10.95
N ILE A 70 7.64 -2.78 -10.35
CA ILE A 70 7.26 -1.47 -10.91
C ILE A 70 8.49 -0.60 -11.12
N LEU A 71 9.41 -0.54 -10.15
CA LEU A 71 10.66 0.19 -10.27
C LEU A 71 11.55 -0.38 -11.38
N LEU A 72 11.50 -1.69 -11.61
CA LEU A 72 12.19 -2.37 -12.69
C LEU A 72 11.44 -2.34 -14.03
N PHE A 73 10.22 -1.78 -14.08
CA PHE A 73 9.32 -1.84 -15.24
C PHE A 73 9.01 -3.28 -15.71
N TRP A 74 8.92 -4.23 -14.78
CA TRP A 74 8.62 -5.62 -15.06
C TRP A 74 7.13 -5.81 -15.34
N ARG A 75 6.77 -6.31 -16.52
CA ARG A 75 5.37 -6.45 -16.99
C ARG A 75 4.35 -7.01 -15.99
N PRO A 76 4.59 -8.15 -15.31
CA PRO A 76 3.61 -8.72 -14.39
C PRO A 76 3.44 -7.93 -13.10
N SER A 77 4.36 -7.00 -12.77
CA SER A 77 4.26 -6.21 -11.53
C SER A 77 2.99 -5.36 -11.47
N ARG A 78 2.47 -4.93 -12.64
CA ARG A 78 1.20 -4.18 -12.73
C ARG A 78 0.02 -4.99 -12.21
N TRP A 79 -0.04 -6.27 -12.60
CA TRP A 79 -1.09 -7.18 -12.16
C TRP A 79 -0.90 -7.60 -10.72
N LEU A 80 0.35 -7.86 -10.29
CA LEU A 80 0.66 -8.12 -8.88
C LEU A 80 0.23 -6.96 -7.98
N TYR A 81 0.42 -5.72 -8.43
CA TYR A 81 -0.01 -4.53 -7.71
C TYR A 81 -1.54 -4.51 -7.55
N ILE A 82 -2.30 -4.70 -8.63
CA ILE A 82 -3.78 -4.79 -8.57
C ILE A 82 -4.24 -5.91 -7.64
N ILE A 83 -3.68 -7.10 -7.80
CA ILE A 83 -4.05 -8.28 -6.99
C ILE A 83 -3.80 -8.00 -5.52
N SER A 84 -2.70 -7.33 -5.17
CA SER A 84 -2.41 -6.96 -3.78
C SER A 84 -3.49 -6.05 -3.18
N TYR A 85 -4.06 -5.11 -3.93
CA TYR A 85 -5.20 -4.30 -3.47
C TYR A 85 -6.46 -5.13 -3.27
N ILE A 86 -6.79 -5.99 -4.23
CA ILE A 86 -8.00 -6.83 -4.16
C ILE A 86 -7.92 -7.78 -2.96
N LEU A 87 -6.75 -8.35 -2.70
CA LEU A 87 -6.50 -9.27 -1.60
C LEU A 87 -6.68 -8.61 -0.22
N LEU A 88 -6.52 -7.28 -0.13
CA LEU A 88 -6.73 -6.51 1.09
C LEU A 88 -8.18 -6.03 1.25
N ILE A 89 -9.07 -6.21 0.27
CA ILE A 89 -10.49 -5.80 0.43
C ILE A 89 -11.18 -6.50 1.62
N PRO A 90 -11.02 -7.83 1.82
CA PRO A 90 -11.66 -8.51 2.95
C PRO A 90 -11.21 -7.97 4.31
N SER A 91 -9.96 -7.49 4.45
CA SER A 91 -9.47 -7.00 5.74
C SER A 91 -10.22 -5.75 6.20
N TYR A 92 -10.75 -4.92 5.30
CA TYR A 92 -11.57 -3.76 5.66
C TYR A 92 -12.87 -4.11 6.41
N TYR A 93 -13.39 -5.32 6.25
CA TYR A 93 -14.63 -5.75 6.92
C TYR A 93 -14.38 -6.50 8.22
N ILE A 94 -13.15 -7.00 8.41
CA ILE A 94 -12.81 -7.88 9.52
C ILE A 94 -11.98 -7.14 10.57
N GLU A 95 -11.12 -6.22 10.13
CA GLU A 95 -10.27 -5.45 11.04
C GLU A 95 -11.07 -4.40 11.81
N PRO A 96 -10.66 -4.09 13.06
CA PRO A 96 -11.16 -2.96 13.79
C PRO A 96 -11.05 -1.67 12.98
N THR A 97 -11.96 -0.74 13.23
CA THR A 97 -11.84 0.61 12.70
C THR A 97 -10.55 1.25 13.22
N PHE A 98 -9.62 1.58 12.33
CA PHE A 98 -8.41 2.32 12.69
C PHE A 98 -8.69 3.81 12.80
N ILE A 99 -8.41 4.40 13.97
CA ILE A 99 -8.47 5.85 14.16
C ILE A 99 -7.09 6.44 13.94
N TYR A 100 -6.96 7.19 12.85
CA TYR A 100 -5.73 7.89 12.51
C TYR A 100 -5.62 9.23 13.26
N SER A 101 -4.40 9.61 13.64
CA SER A 101 -4.13 10.99 14.02
C SER A 101 -4.32 11.91 12.81
N PRO A 102 -4.63 13.21 12.99
CA PRO A 102 -4.83 14.11 11.85
C PRO A 102 -3.66 14.10 10.86
N THR A 103 -2.42 14.10 11.38
CA THR A 103 -1.21 14.08 10.55
C THR A 103 -1.03 12.75 9.82
N SER A 104 -1.20 11.61 10.50
CA SER A 104 -1.09 10.32 9.83
C SER A 104 -2.20 10.14 8.79
N LYS A 105 -3.41 10.63 9.07
CA LYS A 105 -4.53 10.59 8.12
C LYS A 105 -4.21 11.34 6.83
N ILE A 106 -3.67 12.55 6.91
CA ILE A 106 -3.28 13.33 5.72
C ILE A 106 -2.24 12.56 4.88
N LEU A 107 -1.21 12.01 5.51
CA LEU A 107 -0.20 11.23 4.80
C LEU A 107 -0.77 9.96 4.19
N TYR A 108 -1.63 9.24 4.92
CA TYR A 108 -2.34 8.07 4.42
C TYR A 108 -3.15 8.41 3.17
N ASP A 109 -3.92 9.50 3.20
CA ASP A 109 -4.77 9.91 2.09
C ASP A 109 -3.94 10.31 0.86
N ILE A 110 -2.83 11.05 1.05
CA ILE A 110 -1.87 11.34 -0.03
C ILE A 110 -1.29 10.04 -0.60
N GLY A 111 -0.91 9.10 0.27
CA GLY A 111 -0.42 7.78 -0.13
C GLY A 111 -1.43 7.02 -0.98
N MET A 112 -2.69 6.96 -0.55
CA MET A 112 -3.77 6.27 -1.26
C MET A 112 -4.09 6.90 -2.63
N ILE A 113 -4.19 8.23 -2.68
CA ILE A 113 -4.39 8.96 -3.94
C ILE A 113 -3.20 8.72 -4.88
N GLY A 114 -1.98 8.88 -4.36
CA GLY A 114 -0.76 8.65 -5.13
C GLY A 114 -0.66 7.23 -5.69
N SER A 115 -1.04 6.22 -4.89
CA SER A 115 -1.10 4.84 -5.33
C SER A 115 -2.11 4.60 -6.45
N GLY A 116 -3.28 5.23 -6.39
CA GLY A 116 -4.27 5.21 -7.47
C GLY A 116 -3.75 5.87 -8.75
N VAL A 117 -3.05 7.01 -8.62
CA VAL A 117 -2.40 7.69 -9.75
C VAL A 117 -1.32 6.81 -10.38
N ILE A 118 -0.47 6.15 -9.57
CA ILE A 118 0.54 5.21 -10.05
C ILE A 118 -0.13 4.07 -10.80
N LEU A 119 -1.19 3.49 -10.23
CA LEU A 119 -1.95 2.42 -10.87
C LEU A 119 -2.45 2.85 -12.25
N ALA A 120 -3.16 3.98 -12.33
CA ALA A 120 -3.65 4.50 -13.61
C ALA A 120 -2.50 4.77 -14.60
N ALA A 121 -1.42 5.40 -14.15
CA ALA A 121 -0.27 5.71 -14.98
C ALA A 121 0.35 4.45 -15.61
N MET A 122 0.44 3.32 -14.89
CA MET A 122 1.01 2.07 -15.43
C MET A 122 0.29 1.50 -16.65
N PHE A 123 -0.97 1.89 -16.88
CA PHE A 123 -1.79 1.44 -18.02
C PHE A 123 -1.99 2.51 -19.10
N LEU A 124 -1.55 3.75 -18.84
CA LEU A 124 -1.63 4.86 -19.79
C LEU A 124 -0.27 5.15 -20.43
N GLU A 125 -0.29 5.65 -21.66
CA GLU A 125 0.92 6.19 -22.29
C GLU A 125 1.32 7.53 -21.61
N PRO A 126 2.63 7.83 -21.49
CA PRO A 126 3.77 7.10 -22.06
C PRO A 126 4.34 5.97 -21.17
N ILE A 127 3.78 5.75 -19.98
CA ILE A 127 4.38 4.84 -18.98
C ILE A 127 4.14 3.37 -19.35
N ASN A 128 2.97 3.04 -19.89
CA ASN A 128 2.65 1.69 -20.37
C ASN A 128 3.70 1.17 -21.37
N SER A 129 4.20 2.00 -22.30
CA SER A 129 5.28 1.60 -23.21
C SER A 129 6.58 1.18 -22.51
N MET A 130 6.85 1.69 -21.30
CA MET A 130 8.06 1.35 -20.54
C MET A 130 8.03 -0.10 -20.02
N PHE A 131 6.85 -0.60 -19.66
CA PHE A 131 6.64 -2.02 -19.31
C PHE A 131 6.61 -2.90 -20.56
N ASN A 132 6.16 -2.36 -21.70
CA ASN A 132 6.00 -3.12 -22.92
C ASN A 132 7.25 -3.14 -23.82
N LYS A 133 8.34 -2.46 -23.48
CA LYS A 133 9.60 -2.64 -24.22
C LYS A 133 10.06 -4.09 -24.08
N LYS A 134 9.95 -4.87 -25.16
CA LYS A 134 10.69 -6.13 -25.29
C LYS A 134 12.14 -5.77 -25.02
N SER A 135 12.76 -6.49 -24.08
CA SER A 135 14.21 -6.55 -24.00
C SER A 135 14.69 -7.01 -25.37
N ASN A 136 15.03 -6.08 -26.27
CA ASN A 136 15.89 -6.36 -27.40
C ASN A 136 17.26 -6.73 -26.81
N LYS A 137 17.35 -7.93 -26.22
CA LYS A 137 18.61 -8.65 -26.20
C LYS A 137 18.81 -9.02 -27.66
N ALA A 138 19.76 -8.32 -28.26
CA ALA A 138 20.37 -8.70 -29.52
C ALA A 138 20.73 -10.19 -29.48
N ASN A 139 20.58 -10.81 -30.65
CA ASN A 139 21.20 -12.09 -30.99
C ASN A 139 22.69 -12.10 -30.63
#